data_AF-A0A813ZXI3-F1
#
_entry.id   AF-A0A813ZXI3-F1
#
_cell.length_a   1.000
_cell.length_b   1.000
_cell.length_c   1.000
_cell.angle_alpha   90.00
_cell.angle_beta   90.00
_cell.angle_gamma   90.00
#
_symmetry.space_group_name_H-M   'P 1'
#
loop_
_entity.id
_entity.type
_entity.pdbx_description
1 polymer ?
#
loop_
_entity_poly.entity_id
_entity_poly.type
_entity_poly.pdbx_seq_one_letter_code
_entity_poly.pdbx_strand_id
1 'polypeptide(L)'
;MSHSIREEFEKIEQERGWSTLFYRLATEHGIRTLEKKNDIALMNSNRALNRFRDVLPYDDTRVRLKNGPTDYINASLINVPLAKRHYILTQGPLPTTSEHFWQMIWEQNSCVIVMLTKLIERGYNKCWLYYPDYSNDSELIYDQVDLKVTFISEKPGLFYTQRKFDLTNMRTGEVRPIIHWHYTDWPDHGNASMFNEENGCSRSLNVLLGAPESAQTFLEFLMKVRRSGAFDPRYGAPILHCSAGIGRSGTFVLVDSILVMLAHTANPKEISLTEVLAHIRLQRHGLIQTYEQLRFSYLAIIEGYKILDALEASHAPFLDESYELSSNSESSSEEDDNYEHKRQPFFREDNIMRSTALSDNLEDINTELIHRLDSNASIYTPMTSAPVRNNSFTLSTLISGDMKSELLLTNHHNNGESSTITPSTTERTKTVSPLADVTANDTNDDKTSLRLRTERLKRNEILDKKVQDIKEKLQNKQQLSKRLTNSIFALFSSKKRRPLLIYGIVSLLTLTGTIFFYKFYYNGGIIMRKK
;
A
#
# COMPACT_ATOMS: atom_id res chain seq x y z
N MET A 1 23.53 -10.95 15.92
CA MET A 1 22.68 -9.79 16.32
C MET A 1 23.38 -8.44 16.20
N SER A 2 22.89 -7.55 15.32
CA SER A 2 23.09 -6.09 15.45
C SER A 2 22.48 -5.63 16.77
N HIS A 3 23.27 -5.67 17.85
CA HIS A 3 22.81 -5.31 19.20
C HIS A 3 22.22 -3.89 19.22
N SER A 4 22.72 -2.98 18.38
CA SER A 4 22.32 -1.57 18.37
C SER A 4 20.85 -1.32 17.99
N ILE A 5 20.31 -1.91 16.92
CA ILE A 5 18.92 -1.65 16.49
C ILE A 5 17.92 -2.23 17.50
N ARG A 6 18.21 -3.41 18.04
CA ARG A 6 17.38 -4.05 19.08
C ARG A 6 17.41 -3.27 20.39
N GLU A 7 18.60 -2.89 20.86
CA GLU A 7 18.77 -2.10 22.08
C GLU A 7 18.07 -0.74 21.95
N GLU A 8 18.19 -0.09 20.79
CA GLU A 8 17.47 1.16 20.50
C GLU A 8 15.94 0.95 20.59
N PHE A 9 15.41 -0.09 19.95
CA PHE A 9 13.98 -0.42 20.00
C PHE A 9 13.49 -0.65 21.43
N GLU A 10 14.19 -1.50 22.20
CA GLU A 10 13.80 -1.84 23.58
C GLU A 10 13.84 -0.61 24.49
N LYS A 11 14.82 0.27 24.31
CA LYS A 11 14.89 1.56 25.02
C LYS A 11 13.70 2.45 24.68
N ILE A 12 13.36 2.63 23.39
CA ILE A 12 12.23 3.46 22.98
C ILE A 12 10.90 2.89 23.49
N GLU A 13 10.73 1.56 23.47
CA GLU A 13 9.57 0.88 24.06
C GLU A 13 9.44 1.17 25.56
N GLN A 14 10.54 1.01 26.31
CA GLN A 14 10.56 1.23 27.76
C GLN A 14 10.22 2.67 28.12
N GLU A 15 10.74 3.63 27.35
CA GLU A 15 10.51 5.07 27.54
C GLU A 15 9.18 5.54 26.93
N ARG A 16 8.45 4.68 26.20
CA ARG A 16 7.27 5.04 25.38
C ARG A 16 7.56 6.22 24.43
N GLY A 17 8.77 6.25 23.87
CA GLY A 17 9.34 7.40 23.16
C GLY A 17 9.03 7.50 21.66
N TRP A 18 8.19 6.62 21.09
CA TRP A 18 7.99 6.54 19.64
C TRP A 18 7.48 7.83 19.00
N SER A 19 6.48 8.47 19.60
CA SER A 19 5.94 9.73 19.10
C SER A 19 7.02 10.82 19.12
N THR A 20 7.73 10.96 20.24
CA THR A 20 8.84 11.91 20.40
C THR A 20 9.93 11.68 19.35
N LEU A 21 10.38 10.44 19.17
CA LEU A 21 11.37 10.09 18.15
C LEU A 21 10.86 10.45 16.75
N PHE A 22 9.64 10.06 16.40
CA PHE A 22 9.08 10.28 15.07
C PHE A 22 9.00 11.78 14.73
N TYR A 23 8.49 12.61 15.65
CA TYR A 23 8.41 14.06 15.43
C TYR A 23 9.77 14.73 15.40
N ARG A 24 10.72 14.27 16.23
CA ARG A 24 12.12 14.72 16.16
C ARG A 24 12.74 14.43 14.79
N LEU A 25 12.62 13.20 14.30
CA LEU A 25 13.12 12.81 12.97
C LEU A 25 12.41 13.58 11.85
N ALA A 26 11.11 13.86 11.99
CA ALA A 26 10.39 14.68 11.01
C ALA A 26 10.98 16.09 10.91
N THR A 27 11.31 16.71 12.04
CA THR A 27 11.96 18.03 12.09
C THR A 27 13.40 17.96 11.55
N GLU A 28 14.23 17.05 12.07
CA GLU A 28 15.63 16.91 11.68
C GLU A 28 15.77 16.60 10.19
N HIS A 29 14.98 15.65 9.67
CA HIS A 29 15.04 15.29 8.25
C HIS A 29 14.41 16.37 7.38
N GLY A 30 13.39 17.08 7.88
CA GLY A 30 12.78 18.23 7.21
C GLY A 30 13.80 19.34 6.94
N ILE A 31 14.67 19.62 7.91
CA ILE A 31 15.79 20.57 7.75
C ILE A 31 16.74 20.11 6.64
N ARG A 32 17.10 18.82 6.60
CA ARG A 32 17.99 18.25 5.55
C ARG A 32 17.38 18.35 4.15
N THR A 33 16.07 18.46 4.02
CA THR A 33 15.35 18.54 2.73
C THR A 33 15.03 19.97 2.29
N LEU A 34 15.43 21.01 3.02
CA LEU A 34 15.07 22.41 2.70
C LEU A 34 15.54 22.87 1.32
N GLU A 35 16.65 22.33 0.83
CA GLU A 35 17.19 22.67 -0.50
C GLU A 35 16.50 21.91 -1.65
N LYS A 36 15.67 20.91 -1.33
CA LYS A 36 14.99 20.09 -2.33
C LYS A 36 13.83 20.88 -2.94
N LYS A 37 13.79 20.91 -4.27
CA LYS A 37 12.76 21.61 -5.05
C LYS A 37 11.73 20.64 -5.60
N ASN A 38 10.53 21.14 -5.85
CA ASN A 38 9.41 20.43 -6.48
C ASN A 38 8.69 21.34 -7.49
N ASP A 39 9.46 22.21 -8.16
CA ASP A 39 8.96 23.26 -9.04
C ASP A 39 8.17 22.65 -10.22
N ILE A 40 8.64 21.53 -10.77
CA ILE A 40 7.95 20.83 -11.87
C ILE A 40 6.60 20.27 -11.40
N ALA A 41 6.58 19.69 -10.20
CA ALA A 41 5.37 19.12 -9.63
C ALA A 41 4.31 20.17 -9.28
N LEU A 42 4.75 21.40 -8.95
CA LEU A 42 3.90 22.54 -8.60
C LEU A 42 3.32 23.29 -9.82
N MET A 43 3.78 22.99 -11.05
CA MET A 43 3.25 23.62 -12.26
C MET A 43 1.73 23.40 -12.37
N ASN A 44 1.01 24.43 -12.80
CA ASN A 44 -0.45 24.40 -12.95
C ASN A 44 -0.91 23.27 -13.88
N SER A 45 -0.16 22.98 -14.94
CA SER A 45 -0.42 21.87 -15.89
C SER A 45 -0.33 20.49 -15.24
N ASN A 46 0.49 20.33 -14.20
CA ASN A 46 0.73 19.06 -13.52
C ASN A 46 -0.17 18.84 -12.29
N ARG A 47 -0.93 19.86 -11.86
CA ARG A 47 -1.79 19.79 -10.68
C ARG A 47 -2.78 18.61 -10.72
N ALA A 48 -3.35 18.32 -11.89
CA ALA A 48 -4.30 17.22 -12.08
C ALA A 48 -3.64 15.83 -12.15
N LEU A 49 -2.31 15.77 -12.26
CA LEU A 49 -1.52 14.54 -12.29
C LEU A 49 -1.09 14.12 -10.86
N ASN A 50 -1.30 14.99 -9.87
CA ASN A 50 -1.01 14.74 -8.46
C ASN A 50 -2.27 14.32 -7.70
N ARG A 51 -2.22 13.15 -7.03
CA ARG A 51 -3.32 12.68 -6.18
C ARG A 51 -3.49 13.54 -4.93
N PHE A 52 -2.37 14.00 -4.37
CA PHE A 52 -2.32 14.82 -3.16
C PHE A 52 -1.52 16.10 -3.43
N ARG A 53 -1.97 17.23 -2.89
CA ARG A 53 -1.33 18.53 -3.10
C ARG A 53 -0.01 18.67 -2.34
N ASP A 54 0.11 17.94 -1.26
CA ASP A 54 1.21 17.95 -0.30
C ASP A 54 2.18 16.77 -0.51
N VAL A 55 1.90 15.86 -1.44
CA VAL A 55 2.79 14.71 -1.75
C VAL A 55 3.34 14.83 -3.17
N LEU A 56 4.42 15.58 -3.32
CA LEU A 56 5.07 15.86 -4.60
C LEU A 56 6.49 15.23 -4.68
N PRO A 57 6.94 14.74 -5.84
CA PRO A 57 8.32 14.30 -6.02
C PRO A 57 9.27 15.51 -6.05
N TYR A 58 10.54 15.31 -5.67
CA TYR A 58 11.57 16.34 -5.87
C TYR A 58 12.05 16.36 -7.34
N ASP A 59 12.48 17.52 -7.83
CA ASP A 59 12.86 17.71 -9.22
C ASP A 59 14.12 16.93 -9.65
N ASP A 60 15.03 16.70 -8.71
CA ASP A 60 16.31 16.02 -8.91
C ASP A 60 16.19 14.49 -9.00
N THR A 61 15.13 13.95 -8.41
CA THR A 61 14.90 12.50 -8.25
C THR A 61 13.60 12.03 -8.89
N ARG A 62 12.78 12.93 -9.45
CA ARG A 62 11.58 12.54 -10.18
C ARG A 62 11.92 11.68 -11.39
N VAL A 63 11.05 10.71 -11.67
CA VAL A 63 11.09 9.99 -12.94
C VAL A 63 10.59 10.91 -14.06
N ARG A 64 11.27 10.90 -15.21
CA ARG A 64 10.95 11.74 -16.37
C ARG A 64 10.50 10.87 -17.53
N LEU A 65 9.27 11.08 -18.01
CA LEU A 65 8.73 10.39 -19.17
C LEU A 65 9.34 10.98 -20.46
N LYS A 66 9.62 10.15 -21.46
CA LYS A 66 10.30 10.60 -22.70
C LYS A 66 9.39 10.65 -23.92
N ASN A 67 8.40 9.75 -24.01
CA ASN A 67 7.61 9.53 -25.23
C ASN A 67 6.11 9.85 -25.07
N GLY A 68 5.78 10.96 -24.41
CA GLY A 68 4.38 11.37 -24.15
C GLY A 68 4.17 12.88 -24.20
N PRO A 69 2.92 13.35 -24.00
CA PRO A 69 2.58 14.77 -24.04
C PRO A 69 3.15 15.57 -22.86
N THR A 70 3.64 14.88 -21.83
CA THR A 70 4.28 15.46 -20.65
C THR A 70 5.44 14.57 -20.21
N ASP A 71 6.47 15.17 -19.62
CA ASP A 71 7.56 14.44 -18.98
C ASP A 71 7.27 14.11 -17.49
N TYR A 72 6.11 14.56 -16.98
CA TYR A 72 5.79 14.52 -15.56
C TYR A 72 4.96 13.30 -15.16
N ILE A 73 5.44 12.62 -14.13
CA ILE A 73 4.68 11.67 -13.33
C ILE A 73 5.07 11.85 -11.86
N ASN A 74 4.13 11.69 -10.93
CA ASN A 74 4.43 11.72 -9.50
C ASN A 74 5.12 10.41 -9.07
N ALA A 75 6.41 10.31 -9.36
CA ALA A 75 7.27 9.18 -9.03
C ALA A 75 8.69 9.65 -8.75
N SER A 76 9.38 9.00 -7.81
CA SER A 76 10.77 9.28 -7.45
C SER A 76 11.62 8.02 -7.57
N LEU A 77 12.79 8.13 -8.18
CA LEU A 77 13.82 7.09 -8.14
C LEU A 77 14.56 7.20 -6.81
N ILE A 78 14.57 6.11 -6.03
CA ILE A 78 15.24 6.00 -4.74
C ILE A 78 16.44 5.07 -4.92
N ASN A 79 17.63 5.58 -4.65
CA ASN A 79 18.89 4.85 -4.63
C ASN A 79 19.38 4.65 -3.19
N VAL A 80 19.67 3.41 -2.83
CA VAL A 80 20.29 3.04 -1.55
C VAL A 80 21.60 2.31 -1.84
N PRO A 81 22.72 3.05 -1.99
CA PRO A 81 23.98 2.49 -2.46
C PRO A 81 24.53 1.35 -1.58
N LEU A 82 24.45 1.49 -0.25
CA LEU A 82 24.92 0.46 0.68
C LEU A 82 24.12 -0.85 0.61
N ALA A 83 22.87 -0.78 0.16
CA ALA A 83 22.07 -1.96 -0.12
C ALA A 83 22.24 -2.45 -1.57
N LYS A 84 22.90 -1.67 -2.44
CA LYS A 84 22.91 -1.85 -3.90
C LYS A 84 21.49 -1.99 -4.47
N ARG A 85 20.56 -1.16 -3.98
CA ARG A 85 19.15 -1.20 -4.35
C ARG A 85 18.68 0.09 -4.98
N HIS A 86 17.88 -0.06 -6.04
CA HIS A 86 17.11 1.00 -6.64
C HIS A 86 15.62 0.67 -6.55
N TYR A 87 14.78 1.70 -6.38
CA TYR A 87 13.33 1.58 -6.32
C TYR A 87 12.71 2.77 -7.04
N ILE A 88 11.53 2.60 -7.63
CA ILE A 88 10.71 3.74 -8.05
C ILE A 88 9.48 3.80 -7.14
N LEU A 89 9.36 4.87 -6.37
CA LEU A 89 8.22 5.11 -5.48
C LEU A 89 7.25 6.08 -6.14
N THR A 90 5.99 5.68 -6.28
CA THR A 90 4.96 6.49 -6.96
C THR A 90 3.63 6.45 -6.22
N GLN A 91 2.76 7.43 -6.50
CA GLN A 91 1.37 7.42 -6.01
C GLN A 91 0.56 6.30 -6.66
N GLY A 92 -0.55 5.90 -6.04
CA GLY A 92 -1.54 5.04 -6.68
C GLY A 92 -2.11 5.74 -7.92
N PRO A 93 -2.06 5.14 -9.12
CA PRO A 93 -2.49 5.79 -10.36
C PRO A 93 -3.88 6.42 -10.26
N LEU A 94 -4.04 7.57 -10.89
CA LEU A 94 -5.33 8.21 -11.13
C LEU A 94 -5.91 7.68 -12.46
N PRO A 95 -7.22 7.85 -12.71
CA PRO A 95 -7.80 7.53 -14.02
C PRO A 95 -7.04 8.21 -15.18
N THR A 96 -6.61 9.46 -14.97
CA THR A 96 -5.87 10.28 -15.93
C THR A 96 -4.37 10.03 -15.97
N THR A 97 -3.83 9.15 -15.11
CA THR A 97 -2.38 8.85 -15.07
C THR A 97 -2.09 7.36 -15.19
N SER A 98 -3.09 6.55 -15.55
CA SER A 98 -2.91 5.10 -15.75
C SER A 98 -1.97 4.82 -16.92
N GLU A 99 -2.11 5.57 -18.01
CA GLU A 99 -1.22 5.48 -19.19
C GLU A 99 0.23 5.88 -18.84
N HIS A 100 0.42 7.01 -18.14
CA HIS A 100 1.73 7.48 -17.70
C HIS A 100 2.44 6.45 -16.81
N PHE A 101 1.68 5.72 -15.98
CA PHE A 101 2.22 4.69 -15.11
C PHE A 101 2.78 3.50 -15.90
N TRP A 102 2.06 3.00 -16.91
CA TRP A 102 2.55 1.92 -17.77
C TRP A 102 3.66 2.39 -18.71
N GLN A 103 3.61 3.64 -19.18
CA GLN A 103 4.70 4.26 -19.92
C GLN A 103 5.98 4.29 -19.07
N MET A 104 5.88 4.71 -17.80
CA MET A 104 7.00 4.68 -16.87
C MET A 104 7.58 3.27 -16.72
N ILE A 105 6.73 2.25 -16.50
CA ILE A 105 7.17 0.85 -16.38
C ILE A 105 7.94 0.40 -17.63
N TRP A 106 7.43 0.73 -18.82
CA TRP A 106 8.09 0.42 -20.09
C TRP A 106 9.44 1.13 -20.22
N GLU A 107 9.47 2.45 -20.03
CA GLU A 107 10.66 3.27 -20.23
C GLU A 107 11.76 2.98 -19.20
N GLN A 108 11.39 2.58 -17.99
CA GLN A 108 12.31 2.22 -16.91
C GLN A 108 12.71 0.74 -16.96
N ASN A 109 12.21 -0.06 -17.91
CA ASN A 109 12.47 -1.50 -18.01
C ASN A 109 12.17 -2.26 -16.70
N SER A 110 11.15 -1.83 -15.96
CA SER A 110 10.76 -2.44 -14.69
C SER A 110 9.94 -3.71 -14.95
N CYS A 111 10.31 -4.84 -14.33
CA CYS A 111 9.59 -6.11 -14.48
C CYS A 111 8.67 -6.46 -13.30
N VAL A 112 8.78 -5.72 -12.19
CA VAL A 112 7.99 -5.98 -10.96
C VAL A 112 7.28 -4.71 -10.49
N ILE A 113 6.01 -4.88 -10.12
CA ILE A 113 5.18 -3.89 -9.45
C ILE A 113 4.78 -4.42 -8.06
N VAL A 114 4.92 -3.59 -7.04
CA VAL A 114 4.48 -3.86 -5.66
C VAL A 114 3.40 -2.86 -5.27
N MET A 115 2.17 -3.35 -5.16
CA MET A 115 0.98 -2.60 -4.77
C MET A 115 0.66 -2.87 -3.29
N LEU A 116 0.74 -1.84 -2.46
CA LEU A 116 0.57 -1.95 -1.00
C LEU A 116 -0.75 -1.35 -0.49
N THR A 117 -1.74 -1.15 -1.37
CA THR A 117 -3.06 -0.57 -1.04
C THR A 117 -4.16 -1.24 -1.83
N LYS A 118 -5.37 -1.31 -1.26
CA LYS A 118 -6.57 -1.67 -2.03
C LYS A 118 -6.98 -0.51 -2.92
N LEU A 119 -7.78 -0.78 -3.95
CA LEU A 119 -8.37 0.27 -4.79
C LEU A 119 -9.24 1.23 -3.98
N ILE A 120 -10.03 0.68 -3.07
CA ILE A 120 -10.93 1.40 -2.17
C ILE A 120 -10.62 0.98 -0.73
N GLU A 121 -10.40 1.94 0.15
CA GLU A 121 -10.21 1.72 1.58
C GLU A 121 -11.09 2.70 2.35
N ARG A 122 -11.89 2.19 3.30
CA ARG A 122 -12.86 2.99 4.09
C ARG A 122 -13.78 3.87 3.23
N GLY A 123 -14.16 3.39 2.05
CA GLY A 123 -15.03 4.12 1.12
C GLY A 123 -14.33 5.18 0.26
N TYR A 124 -13.02 5.38 0.40
CA TYR A 124 -12.24 6.33 -0.39
C TYR A 124 -11.45 5.63 -1.49
N ASN A 125 -11.44 6.20 -2.70
CA ASN A 125 -10.62 5.74 -3.81
C ASN A 125 -9.14 6.04 -3.54
N LYS A 126 -8.36 5.00 -3.26
CA LYS A 126 -6.91 5.07 -2.98
C LYS A 126 -6.06 4.83 -4.22
N CYS A 127 -6.56 4.04 -5.15
CA CYS A 127 -5.88 3.71 -6.40
C CYS A 127 -6.92 3.43 -7.50
N TRP A 128 -6.65 3.89 -8.72
CA TRP A 128 -7.42 3.48 -9.89
C TRP A 128 -7.15 2.01 -10.24
N LEU A 129 -8.12 1.33 -10.85
CA LEU A 129 -7.90 0.00 -11.44
C LEU A 129 -7.10 0.17 -12.73
N TYR A 130 -5.78 0.23 -12.61
CA TYR A 130 -4.87 0.49 -13.73
C TYR A 130 -4.47 -0.77 -14.51
N TYR A 131 -4.92 -1.95 -14.07
CA TYR A 131 -4.61 -3.24 -14.66
C TYR A 131 -5.89 -3.98 -15.05
N PRO A 132 -5.86 -4.81 -16.11
CA PRO A 132 -6.99 -5.67 -16.45
C PRO A 132 -7.26 -6.68 -15.34
N ASP A 133 -8.54 -6.93 -15.07
CA ASP A 133 -9.00 -8.01 -14.21
C ASP A 133 -9.96 -8.93 -14.96
N TYR A 134 -10.30 -10.08 -14.37
CA TYR A 134 -11.23 -11.03 -15.00
C TYR A 134 -12.62 -10.47 -15.32
N SER A 135 -12.97 -9.29 -14.80
CA SER A 135 -14.31 -8.71 -14.90
C SER A 135 -14.45 -7.59 -15.96
N ASN A 136 -13.35 -6.95 -16.36
CA ASN A 136 -13.34 -5.73 -17.20
C ASN A 136 -12.42 -5.83 -18.43
N ASP A 137 -12.57 -6.90 -19.21
CA ASP A 137 -11.72 -7.23 -20.37
C ASP A 137 -10.31 -7.71 -19.97
N SER A 138 -9.81 -8.72 -20.71
CA SER A 138 -8.49 -9.31 -20.46
C SER A 138 -7.34 -8.38 -20.82
N GLU A 139 -7.62 -7.19 -21.38
CA GLU A 139 -6.64 -6.28 -21.95
C GLU A 139 -6.99 -4.82 -21.66
N LEU A 140 -5.98 -4.00 -21.38
CA LEU A 140 -6.08 -2.54 -21.37
C LEU A 140 -5.19 -1.98 -22.48
N ILE A 141 -5.74 -1.10 -23.32
CA ILE A 141 -5.03 -0.45 -24.42
C ILE A 141 -4.86 1.04 -24.10
N TYR A 142 -3.63 1.53 -24.26
CA TYR A 142 -3.23 2.92 -24.06
C TYR A 142 -2.65 3.48 -25.37
N ASP A 143 -3.54 3.93 -26.26
CA ASP A 143 -3.19 4.36 -27.62
C ASP A 143 -2.18 5.52 -27.65
N GLN A 144 -2.26 6.47 -26.71
CA GLN A 144 -1.37 7.65 -26.68
C GLN A 144 0.11 7.31 -26.47
N VAL A 145 0.40 6.14 -25.90
CA VAL A 145 1.75 5.68 -25.59
C VAL A 145 2.09 4.36 -26.31
N ASP A 146 1.22 3.91 -27.23
CA ASP A 146 1.36 2.65 -27.96
C ASP A 146 1.58 1.42 -27.05
N LEU A 147 0.92 1.37 -25.89
CA LEU A 147 1.07 0.25 -24.94
C LEU A 147 -0.22 -0.54 -24.77
N LYS A 148 -0.06 -1.84 -24.60
CA LYS A 148 -1.15 -2.78 -24.26
C LYS A 148 -0.74 -3.64 -23.08
N VAL A 149 -1.62 -3.77 -22.10
CA VAL A 149 -1.45 -4.61 -20.91
C VAL A 149 -2.40 -5.77 -21.01
N THR A 150 -1.88 -6.99 -21.11
CA THR A 150 -2.69 -8.21 -21.21
C THR A 150 -2.61 -9.00 -19.91
N PHE A 151 -3.75 -9.40 -19.36
CA PHE A 151 -3.81 -10.28 -18.20
C PHE A 151 -3.41 -11.71 -18.58
N ILE A 152 -2.47 -12.29 -17.83
CA ILE A 152 -1.99 -13.66 -18.08
C ILE A 152 -2.48 -14.62 -17.00
N SER A 153 -2.26 -14.29 -15.73
CA SER A 153 -2.65 -15.17 -14.63
C SER A 153 -2.76 -14.43 -13.31
N GLU A 154 -3.52 -15.02 -12.38
CA GLU A 154 -3.64 -14.59 -10.99
C GLU A 154 -3.46 -15.79 -10.07
N LYS A 155 -2.59 -15.64 -9.06
CA LYS A 155 -2.38 -16.61 -7.98
C LYS A 155 -2.71 -15.92 -6.65
N PRO A 156 -3.90 -16.14 -6.08
CA PRO A 156 -4.24 -15.60 -4.76
C PRO A 156 -3.40 -16.30 -3.68
N GLY A 157 -2.88 -15.52 -2.74
CA GLY A 157 -2.29 -15.99 -1.49
C GLY A 157 -3.19 -15.63 -0.30
N LEU A 158 -2.71 -15.88 0.92
CA LEU A 158 -3.49 -15.60 2.14
C LEU A 158 -3.67 -14.09 2.38
N PHE A 159 -2.57 -13.32 2.28
CA PHE A 159 -2.51 -11.88 2.56
C PHE A 159 -2.01 -11.05 1.37
N TYR A 160 -1.89 -11.70 0.21
CA TYR A 160 -1.45 -11.07 -1.03
C TYR A 160 -2.12 -11.71 -2.25
N THR A 161 -1.96 -11.08 -3.41
CA THR A 161 -2.30 -11.66 -4.70
C THR A 161 -1.17 -11.38 -5.68
N GLN A 162 -0.69 -12.42 -6.36
CA GLN A 162 0.28 -12.27 -7.46
C GLN A 162 -0.47 -12.29 -8.78
N ARG A 163 -0.13 -11.37 -9.68
CA ARG A 163 -0.59 -11.37 -11.08
C ARG A 163 0.58 -11.36 -12.03
N LYS A 164 0.35 -11.90 -13.23
CA LYS A 164 1.26 -11.76 -14.36
C LYS A 164 0.54 -11.02 -15.47
N PHE A 165 1.24 -10.07 -16.07
CA PHE A 165 0.78 -9.33 -17.23
C PHE A 165 1.83 -9.39 -18.33
N ASP A 166 1.38 -9.30 -19.58
CA ASP A 166 2.24 -8.99 -20.71
C ASP A 166 2.05 -7.53 -21.08
N LEU A 167 3.12 -6.74 -20.98
CA LEU A 167 3.18 -5.37 -21.44
C LEU A 167 3.75 -5.36 -22.86
N THR A 168 2.90 -5.02 -23.83
CA THR A 168 3.24 -5.02 -25.25
C THR A 168 3.41 -3.59 -25.74
N ASN A 169 4.52 -3.32 -26.42
CA ASN A 169 4.66 -2.13 -27.25
C ASN A 169 4.04 -2.39 -28.62
N MET A 170 2.92 -1.74 -28.91
CA MET A 170 2.12 -1.98 -30.10
C MET A 170 2.82 -1.51 -31.38
N ARG A 171 3.78 -0.57 -31.27
CA ARG A 171 4.57 -0.06 -32.40
C ARG A 171 5.69 -1.03 -32.80
N THR A 172 6.37 -1.64 -31.84
CA THR A 172 7.51 -2.53 -32.10
C THR A 172 7.13 -4.02 -32.09
N GLY A 173 5.99 -4.37 -31.49
CA GLY A 173 5.59 -5.75 -31.20
C GLY A 173 6.36 -6.39 -30.04
N GLU A 174 7.26 -5.65 -29.37
CA GLU A 174 8.01 -6.16 -28.23
C GLU A 174 7.08 -6.39 -27.04
N VAL A 175 7.21 -7.56 -26.40
CA VAL A 175 6.42 -7.95 -25.22
C VAL A 175 7.35 -8.14 -24.03
N ARG A 176 6.99 -7.57 -22.88
CA ARG A 176 7.71 -7.73 -21.61
C ARG A 176 6.79 -8.31 -20.53
N PRO A 177 7.17 -9.42 -19.87
CA PRO A 177 6.40 -9.96 -18.77
C PRO A 177 6.56 -9.08 -17.52
N ILE A 178 5.44 -8.78 -16.86
CA ILE A 178 5.37 -7.98 -15.64
C ILE A 178 4.76 -8.82 -14.52
N ILE A 179 5.44 -8.88 -13.37
CA ILE A 179 4.92 -9.51 -12.16
C ILE A 179 4.36 -8.43 -11.24
N HIS A 180 3.11 -8.58 -10.83
CA HIS A 180 2.43 -7.64 -9.95
C HIS A 180 2.09 -8.30 -8.62
N TRP A 181 2.74 -7.82 -7.55
CA TRP A 181 2.53 -8.25 -6.19
C TRP A 181 1.62 -7.27 -5.46
N HIS A 182 0.42 -7.72 -5.10
CA HIS A 182 -0.55 -6.92 -4.34
C HIS A 182 -0.63 -7.41 -2.90
N TYR A 183 -0.17 -6.63 -1.93
CA TYR A 183 -0.40 -6.91 -0.52
C TYR A 183 -1.84 -6.52 -0.17
N THR A 184 -2.70 -7.49 0.15
CA THR A 184 -4.14 -7.26 0.31
C THR A 184 -4.57 -7.00 1.76
N ASP A 185 -3.72 -7.30 2.74
CA ASP A 185 -4.08 -7.22 4.16
C ASP A 185 -3.41 -6.08 4.92
N TRP A 186 -2.90 -5.05 4.22
CA TRP A 186 -2.32 -3.88 4.88
C TRP A 186 -3.42 -2.83 5.14
N PRO A 187 -3.80 -2.57 6.40
CA PRO A 187 -4.84 -1.58 6.72
C PRO A 187 -4.36 -0.13 6.50
N ASP A 188 -5.29 0.80 6.26
CA ASP A 188 -4.99 2.22 6.10
C ASP A 188 -4.94 3.01 7.42
N HIS A 189 -4.27 4.17 7.38
CA HIS A 189 -4.22 5.14 8.48
C HIS A 189 -5.58 5.81 8.73
N GLY A 190 -6.01 5.89 10.00
CA GLY A 190 -6.92 6.92 10.55
C GLY A 190 -8.44 6.71 10.43
N ASN A 191 -9.13 6.33 11.51
CA ASN A 191 -9.72 7.20 12.54
C ASN A 191 -10.47 6.33 13.58
N ALA A 192 -10.33 6.66 14.86
CA ALA A 192 -10.95 5.98 15.99
C ALA A 192 -12.46 6.28 16.15
N SER A 193 -13.18 6.58 15.07
CA SER A 193 -14.57 7.04 15.15
C SER A 193 -15.62 5.94 14.91
N MET A 194 -15.22 4.66 14.89
CA MET A 194 -16.17 3.53 14.85
C MET A 194 -15.97 2.54 16.02
N PHE A 195 -15.44 3.01 17.14
CA PHE A 195 -15.50 2.25 18.38
C PHE A 195 -16.84 2.50 19.07
N ASN A 196 -17.77 1.56 18.92
CA ASN A 196 -18.78 1.33 19.95
C ASN A 196 -18.16 0.31 20.91
N GLU A 197 -17.92 0.72 22.16
CA GLU A 197 -17.25 -0.06 23.22
C GLU A 197 -18.00 -1.34 23.64
N GLU A 198 -19.13 -1.69 23.04
CA GLU A 198 -20.05 -2.66 23.62
C GLU A 198 -19.69 -4.14 23.41
N ASN A 199 -18.71 -4.49 22.58
CA ASN A 199 -18.49 -5.90 22.19
C ASN A 199 -17.13 -6.52 22.53
N GLY A 200 -16.34 -5.93 23.44
CA GLY A 200 -15.25 -6.62 24.16
C GLY A 200 -14.14 -7.31 23.34
N CYS A 201 -14.14 -7.22 22.01
CA CYS A 201 -13.14 -7.81 21.14
C CYS A 201 -12.08 -6.74 20.89
N SER A 202 -10.97 -6.82 21.63
CA SER A 202 -9.76 -6.05 21.42
C SER A 202 -9.17 -6.39 20.03
N ARG A 203 -9.73 -5.77 18.98
CA ARG A 203 -9.15 -5.80 17.64
C ARG A 203 -7.90 -4.91 17.68
N SER A 204 -6.76 -5.48 17.32
CA SER A 204 -5.42 -4.94 17.55
C SER A 204 -5.29 -3.45 17.16
N LEU A 205 -4.74 -2.63 18.06
CA LEU A 205 -4.49 -1.19 17.90
C LEU A 205 -3.77 -0.87 16.57
N ASN A 206 -3.01 -1.82 16.02
CA ASN A 206 -2.29 -1.74 14.75
C ASN A 206 -3.22 -1.50 13.52
N VAL A 207 -4.47 -1.96 13.55
CA VAL A 207 -5.42 -1.85 12.42
C VAL A 207 -5.93 -0.43 12.20
N LEU A 208 -5.97 0.38 13.25
CA LEU A 208 -6.37 1.78 13.14
C LEU A 208 -5.25 2.72 12.66
N LEU A 209 -4.00 2.25 12.74
CA LEU A 209 -2.80 3.09 12.71
C LEU A 209 -1.86 2.74 11.54
N GLY A 210 -2.38 2.03 10.53
CA GLY A 210 -1.77 1.87 9.19
C GLY A 210 -0.43 1.13 9.10
N ALA A 211 -0.17 0.22 10.04
CA ALA A 211 0.92 -0.77 9.98
C ALA A 211 0.38 -2.20 9.76
N PRO A 212 1.15 -3.12 9.17
CA PRO A 212 0.75 -4.52 9.08
C PRO A 212 0.54 -5.13 10.48
N GLU A 213 -0.42 -6.05 10.61
CA GLU A 213 -0.70 -6.70 11.90
C GLU A 213 0.45 -7.62 12.34
N SER A 214 1.17 -8.24 11.39
CA SER A 214 2.24 -9.18 11.65
C SER A 214 3.50 -8.83 10.86
N ALA A 215 4.64 -8.77 11.55
CA ALA A 215 5.95 -8.65 10.91
C ALA A 215 6.25 -9.88 10.04
N GLN A 216 5.80 -11.06 10.45
CA GLN A 216 6.02 -12.32 9.73
C GLN A 216 5.35 -12.31 8.35
N THR A 217 4.09 -11.91 8.25
CA THR A 217 3.38 -11.86 6.95
C THR A 217 3.99 -10.82 6.02
N PHE A 218 4.41 -9.68 6.58
CA PHE A 218 5.13 -8.64 5.82
C PHE A 218 6.47 -9.16 5.30
N LEU A 219 7.27 -9.84 6.14
CA LEU A 219 8.55 -10.41 5.76
C LEU A 219 8.39 -11.54 4.73
N GLU A 220 7.37 -12.38 4.88
CA GLU A 220 7.07 -13.43 3.89
C GLU A 220 6.75 -12.82 2.52
N PHE A 221 5.91 -11.77 2.48
CA PHE A 221 5.64 -11.03 1.24
C PHE A 221 6.92 -10.41 0.66
N LEU A 222 7.73 -9.74 1.48
CA LEU A 222 9.00 -9.14 1.08
C LEU A 222 9.93 -10.17 0.43
N MET A 223 10.05 -11.35 1.03
CA MET A 223 10.88 -12.44 0.50
C MET A 223 10.32 -12.98 -0.83
N LYS A 224 9.00 -13.05 -1.00
CA LYS A 224 8.38 -13.42 -2.28
C LYS A 224 8.66 -12.41 -3.38
N VAL A 225 8.63 -11.10 -3.08
CA VAL A 225 9.00 -10.04 -4.02
C VAL A 225 10.49 -10.15 -4.41
N ARG A 226 11.39 -10.36 -3.45
CA ARG A 226 12.83 -10.53 -3.75
C ARG A 226 13.08 -11.71 -4.70
N ARG A 227 12.45 -12.86 -4.40
CA ARG A 227 12.59 -14.09 -5.18
C ARG A 227 11.96 -14.01 -6.57
N SER A 228 11.13 -13.01 -6.85
CA SER A 228 10.53 -12.85 -8.18
C SER A 228 11.45 -12.16 -9.19
N GLY A 229 12.73 -11.94 -8.87
CA GLY A 229 13.67 -11.23 -9.73
C GLY A 229 13.48 -9.71 -9.74
N ALA A 230 12.80 -9.14 -8.72
CA ALA A 230 12.50 -7.71 -8.65
C ALA A 230 13.75 -6.80 -8.66
N PHE A 231 14.92 -7.35 -8.34
CA PHE A 231 16.19 -6.63 -8.23
C PHE A 231 17.28 -7.25 -9.11
N ASP A 232 16.89 -8.06 -10.09
CA ASP A 232 17.83 -8.60 -11.07
C ASP A 232 18.42 -7.45 -11.92
N PRO A 233 19.76 -7.34 -12.05
CA PRO A 233 20.42 -6.24 -12.76
C PRO A 233 20.04 -6.09 -14.25
N ARG A 234 19.43 -7.11 -14.85
CA ARG A 234 18.94 -7.06 -16.24
C ARG A 234 17.70 -6.16 -16.40
N TYR A 235 17.00 -5.88 -15.31
CA TYR A 235 15.81 -5.05 -15.29
C TYR A 235 16.07 -3.75 -14.54
N GLY A 236 15.23 -2.75 -14.80
CA GLY A 236 15.25 -1.52 -14.01
C GLY A 236 14.57 -1.70 -12.65
N ALA A 237 14.61 -0.63 -11.86
CA ALA A 237 14.09 -0.61 -10.50
C ALA A 237 12.61 -1.08 -10.42
N PRO A 238 12.24 -1.89 -9.42
CA PRO A 238 10.84 -2.27 -9.22
C PRO A 238 10.00 -1.03 -8.86
N ILE A 239 8.74 -1.05 -9.29
CA ILE A 239 7.79 0.02 -8.99
C ILE A 239 7.07 -0.31 -7.69
N LEU A 240 7.14 0.57 -6.71
CA LEU A 240 6.44 0.44 -5.44
C LEU A 240 5.44 1.57 -5.27
N HIS A 241 4.19 1.23 -4.97
CA HIS A 241 3.17 2.23 -4.68
C HIS A 241 2.22 1.80 -3.57
N CYS A 242 1.62 2.81 -2.94
CA CYS A 242 0.43 2.66 -2.12
C CYS A 242 -0.62 3.66 -2.63
N SER A 243 -1.27 4.43 -1.75
CA SER A 243 -2.11 5.56 -2.18
C SER A 243 -1.25 6.79 -2.51
N ALA A 244 -0.47 7.29 -1.54
CA ALA A 244 0.40 8.45 -1.72
C ALA A 244 1.84 8.08 -2.17
N GLY A 245 2.22 6.81 -2.03
CA GLY A 245 3.57 6.34 -2.33
C GLY A 245 4.64 6.78 -1.33
N ILE A 246 4.27 7.01 -0.06
CA ILE A 246 5.19 7.47 0.98
C ILE A 246 5.11 6.71 2.31
N GLY A 247 3.92 6.43 2.86
CA GLY A 247 3.79 5.69 4.13
C GLY A 247 4.23 4.23 4.03
N ARG A 248 3.32 3.36 3.53
CA ARG A 248 3.57 1.91 3.38
C ARG A 248 4.76 1.61 2.47
N SER A 249 4.89 2.35 1.38
CA SER A 249 6.02 2.26 0.45
C SER A 249 7.35 2.59 1.14
N GLY A 250 7.38 3.62 1.99
CA GLY A 250 8.57 3.97 2.78
C GLY A 250 8.95 2.88 3.77
N THR A 251 7.97 2.30 4.48
CA THR A 251 8.19 1.13 5.35
C THR A 251 8.78 -0.04 4.57
N PHE A 252 8.24 -0.37 3.40
CA PHE A 252 8.76 -1.46 2.59
C PHE A 252 10.22 -1.25 2.20
N VAL A 253 10.55 -0.09 1.62
CA VAL A 253 11.92 0.24 1.19
C VAL A 253 12.89 0.26 2.35
N LEU A 254 12.51 0.83 3.50
CA LEU A 254 13.38 0.92 4.66
C LEU A 254 13.73 -0.48 5.20
N VAL A 255 12.71 -1.34 5.37
CA VAL A 255 12.92 -2.70 5.87
C VAL A 255 13.74 -3.52 4.87
N ASP A 256 13.42 -3.46 3.57
CA ASP A 256 14.19 -4.16 2.53
C ASP A 256 15.68 -3.77 2.59
N SER A 257 15.94 -2.46 2.52
CA SER A 257 17.29 -1.93 2.41
C SER A 257 18.14 -2.26 3.64
N ILE A 258 17.59 -2.12 4.84
CA ILE A 258 18.34 -2.42 6.07
C ILE A 258 18.60 -3.92 6.19
N LEU A 259 17.64 -4.79 5.82
CA LEU A 259 17.89 -6.23 5.83
C LEU A 259 18.97 -6.64 4.83
N VAL A 260 19.02 -6.03 3.63
CA VAL A 260 20.12 -6.27 2.67
C VAL A 260 21.44 -5.79 3.26
N MET A 261 21.49 -4.58 3.83
CA MET A 261 22.72 -4.04 4.43
C MET A 261 23.21 -4.92 5.58
N LEU A 262 22.30 -5.40 6.44
CA LEU A 262 22.61 -6.30 7.56
C LEU A 262 23.14 -7.66 7.10
N ALA A 263 22.66 -8.17 5.96
CA ALA A 263 23.11 -9.44 5.41
C ALA A 263 24.53 -9.38 4.81
N HIS A 264 25.01 -8.20 4.42
CA HIS A 264 26.26 -8.04 3.68
C HIS A 264 27.34 -7.23 4.42
N THR A 265 27.05 -6.74 5.63
CA THR A 265 28.05 -5.99 6.41
C THR A 265 28.80 -6.89 7.38
N ALA A 266 30.10 -6.66 7.52
CA ALA A 266 30.89 -7.26 8.60
C ALA A 266 30.56 -6.65 9.98
N ASN A 267 30.02 -5.43 10.01
CA ASN A 267 29.72 -4.67 11.22
C ASN A 267 28.24 -4.27 11.32
N PRO A 268 27.31 -5.22 11.63
CA PRO A 268 25.87 -4.93 11.72
C PRO A 268 25.47 -3.83 12.71
N LYS A 269 26.34 -3.51 13.67
CA LYS A 269 26.11 -2.47 14.70
C LYS A 269 26.27 -1.04 14.18
N GLU A 270 26.91 -0.85 13.03
CA GLU A 270 27.12 0.49 12.44
C GLU A 270 25.92 0.96 11.61
N ILE A 271 24.98 0.07 11.28
CA ILE A 271 23.80 0.42 10.50
C ILE A 271 22.81 1.18 11.38
N SER A 272 22.68 2.49 11.13
CA SER A 272 21.65 3.34 11.73
C SER A 272 20.39 3.36 10.87
N LEU A 273 19.27 2.90 11.44
CA LEU A 273 17.98 2.92 10.77
C LEU A 273 17.52 4.36 10.47
N THR A 274 17.73 5.28 11.41
CA THR A 274 17.31 6.67 11.27
C THR A 274 18.09 7.41 10.18
N GLU A 275 19.38 7.11 10.02
CA GLU A 275 20.19 7.68 8.95
C GLU A 275 19.84 7.10 7.57
N VAL A 276 19.55 5.79 7.47
CA VAL A 276 19.01 5.22 6.23
C VAL A 276 17.65 5.85 5.89
N LEU A 277 16.78 6.07 6.87
CA LEU A 277 15.51 6.78 6.68
C LEU A 277 15.71 8.24 6.23
N ALA A 278 16.69 8.94 6.80
CA ALA A 278 17.05 10.29 6.38
C ALA A 278 17.51 10.31 4.91
N HIS A 279 18.37 9.36 4.53
CA HIS A 279 18.89 9.20 3.17
C HIS A 279 17.79 8.96 2.12
N ILE A 280 16.83 8.08 2.41
CA ILE A 280 15.72 7.85 1.47
C ILE A 280 14.74 9.03 1.44
N ARG A 281 14.58 9.77 2.56
CA ARG A 281 13.75 10.99 2.62
C ARG A 281 14.33 12.18 1.83
N LEU A 282 15.65 12.18 1.57
CA LEU A 282 16.29 13.15 0.67
C LEU A 282 15.90 12.94 -0.81
N GLN A 283 15.28 11.82 -1.15
CA GLN A 283 14.92 11.45 -2.53
C GLN A 283 13.41 11.42 -2.74
N ARG A 284 12.62 11.21 -1.68
CA ARG A 284 11.17 11.44 -1.66
C ARG A 284 10.76 11.81 -0.25
N HIS A 285 10.10 12.96 -0.09
CA HIS A 285 9.71 13.42 1.24
C HIS A 285 8.65 12.49 1.88
N GLY A 286 8.49 12.62 3.19
CA GLY A 286 7.35 12.02 3.91
C GLY A 286 7.35 10.49 4.01
N LEU A 287 8.44 9.80 3.62
CA LEU A 287 8.53 8.35 3.77
C LEU A 287 8.36 7.94 5.24
N ILE A 288 7.48 6.97 5.50
CA ILE A 288 6.97 6.62 6.84
C ILE A 288 6.17 7.79 7.44
N GLN A 289 4.85 7.62 7.51
CA GLN A 289 3.91 8.71 7.84
C GLN A 289 3.43 8.72 9.29
N THR A 290 3.66 7.66 10.06
CA THR A 290 3.30 7.62 11.48
C THR A 290 4.39 6.96 12.32
N TYR A 291 4.37 7.22 13.63
CA TYR A 291 5.32 6.60 14.55
C TYR A 291 5.10 5.08 14.66
N GLU A 292 3.88 4.58 14.41
CA GLU A 292 3.58 3.15 14.38
C GLU A 292 4.21 2.47 13.16
N GLN A 293 4.26 3.14 12.00
CA GLN A 293 5.01 2.63 10.85
C GLN A 293 6.51 2.62 11.10
N LEU A 294 7.04 3.62 11.80
CA LEU A 294 8.44 3.64 12.22
C LEU A 294 8.74 2.48 13.16
N ARG A 295 7.96 2.35 14.24
CA ARG A 295 8.02 1.24 15.20
C ARG A 295 7.91 -0.12 14.53
N PHE A 296 6.96 -0.29 13.61
CA PHE A 296 6.80 -1.51 12.84
C PHE A 296 8.04 -1.81 11.98
N SER A 297 8.66 -0.78 11.39
CA SER A 297 9.88 -0.96 10.59
C SER A 297 11.01 -1.55 11.46
N TYR A 298 11.22 -1.02 12.67
CA TYR A 298 12.16 -1.60 13.64
C TYR A 298 11.81 -3.06 13.95
N LEU A 299 10.55 -3.34 14.31
CA LEU A 299 10.10 -4.69 14.63
C LEU A 299 10.34 -5.67 13.48
N ALA A 300 9.97 -5.30 12.26
CA ALA A 300 10.16 -6.12 11.07
C ALA A 300 11.64 -6.35 10.75
N ILE A 301 12.51 -5.36 10.94
CA ILE A 301 13.96 -5.52 10.78
C ILE A 301 14.52 -6.47 11.84
N ILE A 302 14.10 -6.32 13.10
CA ILE A 302 14.54 -7.18 14.20
C ILE A 302 14.13 -8.63 13.96
N GLU A 303 12.88 -8.88 13.55
CA GLU A 303 12.42 -10.23 13.21
C GLU A 303 13.09 -10.77 11.95
N GLY A 304 13.21 -9.94 10.90
CA GLY A 304 13.89 -10.32 9.67
C GLY A 304 15.35 -10.69 9.89
N TYR A 305 16.06 -9.95 10.74
CA TYR A 305 17.44 -10.25 11.08
C TYR A 305 17.59 -11.61 11.80
N LYS A 306 16.64 -12.02 12.65
CA LYS A 306 16.66 -13.38 13.23
C LYS A 306 16.57 -14.46 12.16
N ILE A 307 15.77 -14.22 11.11
CA ILE A 307 15.66 -15.13 9.97
C ILE A 307 16.99 -15.18 9.22
N LEU A 308 17.66 -14.04 9.00
CA LEU A 308 19.00 -14.00 8.41
C LEU A 308 20.02 -14.82 9.22
N ASP A 309 20.10 -14.59 10.52
CA ASP A 309 21.00 -15.27 11.45
C ASP A 309 20.77 -16.80 11.42
N ALA A 310 19.50 -17.22 11.35
CA ALA A 310 19.14 -18.64 11.24
C ALA A 310 19.49 -19.27 9.88
N LEU A 311 19.35 -18.52 8.78
CA LEU A 311 19.73 -18.98 7.44
C LEU A 311 21.25 -19.12 7.31
N GLU A 312 22.00 -18.16 7.83
CA GLU A 312 23.47 -18.20 7.86
C GLU A 312 23.97 -19.39 8.70
N ALA A 313 23.41 -19.59 9.90
CA ALA A 313 23.73 -20.73 10.75
C ALA A 313 23.43 -22.09 10.08
N SER A 314 22.41 -22.15 9.22
CA SER A 314 22.04 -23.36 8.47
C SER A 314 22.75 -23.53 7.13
N HIS A 315 23.68 -22.62 6.77
CA HIS A 315 24.34 -22.57 5.45
C HIS A 315 23.34 -22.55 4.28
N ALA A 316 22.11 -22.11 4.53
CA ALA A 316 21.11 -21.94 3.50
C ALA A 316 21.40 -20.62 2.77
N PRO A 317 21.41 -20.60 1.42
CA PRO A 317 21.69 -19.38 0.67
C PRO A 317 20.66 -18.31 1.07
N PHE A 318 21.16 -17.18 1.56
CA PHE A 318 20.37 -15.98 1.68
C PHE A 318 20.07 -15.51 0.26
N LEU A 319 18.79 -15.58 -0.13
CA LEU A 319 18.35 -15.37 -1.51
C LEU A 319 18.41 -13.90 -1.89
N ASP A 320 19.63 -13.44 -2.16
CA ASP A 320 19.93 -12.22 -2.90
C ASP A 320 21.10 -12.45 -3.88
N GLU A 321 20.89 -13.32 -4.88
CA GLU A 321 21.86 -13.56 -5.98
C GLU A 321 22.24 -12.26 -6.73
N SER A 322 21.44 -11.20 -6.61
CA SER A 322 21.71 -9.91 -7.26
C SER A 322 22.89 -9.15 -6.63
N TYR A 323 23.20 -9.40 -5.36
CA TYR A 323 24.30 -8.74 -4.68
C TYR A 323 25.68 -9.23 -5.18
N GLU A 324 25.88 -10.55 -5.29
CA GLU A 324 27.17 -11.15 -5.69
C GLU A 324 27.56 -10.86 -7.14
N LEU A 325 26.58 -10.83 -8.06
CA LEU A 325 26.80 -10.52 -9.47
C LEU A 325 27.34 -9.09 -9.68
N SER A 326 26.98 -8.15 -8.80
CA SER A 326 27.43 -6.75 -8.87
C SER A 326 28.82 -6.52 -8.25
N SER A 327 29.27 -7.37 -7.32
CA SER A 327 30.62 -7.27 -6.74
C SER A 327 31.71 -7.78 -7.67
N ASN A 328 31.40 -8.75 -8.53
CA ASN A 328 32.37 -9.30 -9.48
C ASN A 328 32.60 -8.42 -10.72
N SER A 329 31.79 -7.37 -10.93
CA SER A 329 31.97 -6.42 -12.04
C SER A 329 32.93 -5.28 -11.76
N GLU A 330 33.44 -5.12 -10.52
CA GLU A 330 34.37 -4.04 -10.16
C GLU A 330 35.85 -4.43 -10.20
N SER A 331 36.21 -5.62 -10.68
CA SER A 331 37.62 -6.04 -10.82
C SER A 331 37.97 -6.53 -12.24
N SER A 332 38.00 -5.61 -13.20
CA SER A 332 38.90 -5.71 -14.36
C SER A 332 39.10 -4.32 -14.96
N SER A 333 40.34 -3.84 -14.89
CA SER A 333 40.82 -2.52 -15.29
C SER A 333 41.04 -2.37 -16.80
N GLU A 334 40.94 -1.11 -17.23
CA GLU A 334 41.65 -0.42 -18.33
C GLU A 334 41.24 -0.62 -19.81
N GLU A 335 41.04 0.56 -20.43
CA GLU A 335 41.31 1.02 -21.81
C GLU A 335 41.05 0.06 -23.00
N ASP A 336 40.07 0.41 -23.86
CA ASP A 336 40.37 0.88 -25.22
C ASP A 336 39.11 1.24 -26.05
N ASP A 337 39.37 2.03 -27.09
CA ASP A 337 38.49 2.76 -28.00
C ASP A 337 37.37 2.00 -28.75
N ASN A 338 36.27 2.74 -28.93
CA ASN A 338 35.47 2.90 -30.16
C ASN A 338 35.20 1.65 -31.04
N TYR A 339 33.98 1.08 -30.98
CA TYR A 339 33.32 0.52 -32.17
C TYR A 339 31.79 0.37 -31.99
N GLU A 340 31.07 0.95 -32.95
CA GLU A 340 29.64 0.84 -33.18
C GLU A 340 29.28 -0.59 -33.63
N HIS A 341 28.46 -1.32 -32.87
CA HIS A 341 27.69 -2.45 -33.41
C HIS A 341 26.38 -2.74 -32.67
N LYS A 342 25.30 -2.73 -33.46
CA LYS A 342 23.96 -3.26 -33.16
C LYS A 342 24.07 -4.61 -32.44
N ARG A 343 23.45 -4.72 -31.27
CA ARG A 343 23.01 -6.02 -30.72
C ARG A 343 21.52 -5.97 -30.44
N GLN A 344 20.75 -6.67 -31.27
CA GLN A 344 19.46 -7.19 -30.88
C GLN A 344 19.71 -8.35 -29.91
N PRO A 345 19.02 -8.44 -28.76
CA PRO A 345 18.94 -9.69 -28.02
C PRO A 345 17.78 -10.54 -28.57
N PHE A 346 18.14 -11.69 -29.12
CA PHE A 346 17.21 -12.81 -29.30
C PHE A 346 16.74 -13.26 -27.91
N PHE A 347 15.43 -13.16 -27.67
CA PHE A 347 14.76 -13.67 -26.48
C PHE A 347 14.83 -15.20 -26.44
N ARG A 348 15.23 -15.77 -25.30
CA ARG A 348 15.08 -17.21 -25.02
C ARG A 348 14.28 -17.35 -23.73
N GLU A 349 13.06 -17.86 -23.86
CA GLU A 349 11.99 -17.98 -22.84
C GLU A 349 12.33 -18.92 -21.66
N ASP A 350 13.46 -19.63 -21.73
CA ASP A 350 13.71 -20.81 -20.89
C ASP A 350 14.18 -20.51 -19.45
N ASN A 351 14.64 -19.29 -19.14
CA ASN A 351 15.24 -19.00 -17.83
C ASN A 351 14.24 -18.57 -16.74
N ILE A 352 13.08 -18.01 -17.11
CA ILE A 352 12.04 -17.62 -16.13
C ILE A 352 11.34 -18.89 -15.59
N MET A 353 11.08 -19.88 -16.44
CA MET A 353 10.42 -21.14 -16.05
C MET A 353 11.30 -22.03 -15.16
N ARG A 354 12.62 -22.06 -15.40
CA ARG A 354 13.55 -22.89 -14.63
C ARG A 354 13.78 -22.34 -13.21
N SER A 355 13.77 -21.02 -13.06
CA SER A 355 13.77 -20.32 -11.76
C SER A 355 12.50 -20.64 -10.95
N THR A 356 11.32 -20.66 -11.58
CA THR A 356 10.05 -20.97 -10.90
C THR A 356 9.94 -22.43 -10.45
N ALA A 357 10.51 -23.39 -11.19
CA ALA A 357 10.45 -24.80 -10.80
C ALA A 357 11.39 -25.16 -9.62
N LEU A 358 12.52 -24.44 -9.49
CA LEU A 358 13.43 -24.56 -8.35
C LEU A 358 12.88 -23.84 -7.11
N SER A 359 12.13 -22.73 -7.28
CA SER A 359 11.51 -22.04 -6.15
C SER A 359 10.43 -22.87 -5.45
N ASP A 360 9.65 -23.66 -6.20
CA ASP A 360 8.53 -24.44 -5.63
C ASP A 360 9.01 -25.51 -4.62
N ASN A 361 10.18 -26.15 -4.85
CA ASN A 361 10.74 -27.13 -3.92
C ASN A 361 11.41 -26.51 -2.68
N LEU A 362 11.81 -25.23 -2.76
CA LEU A 362 12.41 -24.46 -1.65
C LEU A 362 11.36 -23.68 -0.83
N GLU A 363 10.14 -23.52 -1.37
CA GLU A 363 8.98 -22.93 -0.67
C GLU A 363 8.56 -23.79 0.53
N ASP A 364 8.55 -25.13 0.39
CA ASP A 364 8.17 -26.06 1.47
C ASP A 364 9.19 -26.03 2.63
N ILE A 365 10.49 -25.96 2.32
CA ILE A 365 11.57 -26.02 3.32
C ILE A 365 11.59 -24.75 4.21
N ASN A 366 11.37 -23.58 3.63
CA ASN A 366 11.42 -22.32 4.39
C ASN A 366 10.13 -22.05 5.17
N THR A 367 8.98 -22.45 4.65
CA THR A 367 7.69 -22.36 5.36
C THR A 367 7.71 -23.28 6.58
N GLU A 368 8.31 -24.47 6.44
CA GLU A 368 8.57 -25.42 7.52
C GLU A 368 9.57 -24.85 8.56
N LEU A 369 10.66 -24.19 8.14
CA LEU A 369 11.65 -23.61 9.07
C LEU A 369 11.06 -22.46 9.91
N ILE A 370 10.28 -21.58 9.27
CA ILE A 370 9.55 -20.49 9.93
C ILE A 370 8.54 -21.05 10.94
N HIS A 371 7.79 -22.10 10.58
CA HIS A 371 6.86 -22.76 11.49
C HIS A 371 7.56 -23.53 12.64
N ARG A 372 8.77 -24.06 12.43
CA ARG A 372 9.54 -24.77 13.47
C ARG A 372 10.08 -23.83 14.55
N LEU A 373 10.47 -22.61 14.20
CA LEU A 373 10.92 -21.61 15.17
C LEU A 373 9.79 -21.21 16.15
N ASP A 374 8.53 -21.25 15.73
CA ASP A 374 7.37 -21.01 16.60
C ASP A 374 7.17 -22.10 17.67
N SER A 375 7.52 -23.36 17.37
CA SER A 375 7.32 -24.47 18.30
C SER A 375 8.27 -24.47 19.52
N ASN A 376 9.34 -23.65 19.47
CA ASN A 376 10.31 -23.51 20.56
C ASN A 376 10.13 -22.23 21.40
N ALA A 377 9.17 -21.36 21.07
CA ALA A 377 8.97 -20.08 21.76
C ALA A 377 8.00 -20.12 22.95
N SER A 378 7.51 -21.29 23.38
CA SER A 378 6.56 -21.43 24.51
C SER A 378 7.23 -21.94 25.79
N ILE A 379 8.14 -21.16 26.38
CA ILE A 379 8.45 -21.25 27.82
C ILE A 379 8.65 -19.83 28.37
N TYR A 380 7.54 -19.14 28.68
CA TYR A 380 7.54 -18.04 29.65
C TYR A 380 6.37 -18.27 30.61
N THR A 381 6.68 -18.85 31.76
CA THR A 381 5.80 -18.92 32.93
C THR A 381 5.73 -17.54 33.61
N PRO A 382 4.54 -16.98 33.88
CA PRO A 382 4.41 -15.78 34.67
C PRO A 382 4.53 -16.13 36.16
N MET A 383 5.47 -15.49 36.89
CA MET A 383 5.53 -15.57 38.35
C MET A 383 4.51 -14.62 38.98
N THR A 384 3.76 -15.13 39.96
CA THR A 384 2.72 -14.45 40.72
C THR A 384 3.21 -13.80 42.02
N SER A 385 2.74 -12.57 42.23
CA SER A 385 2.31 -11.87 43.47
C SER A 385 3.28 -11.45 44.58
N ALA A 386 3.20 -10.17 44.98
CA ALA A 386 2.68 -9.71 46.30
C ALA A 386 2.32 -8.19 46.29
N PRO A 387 1.42 -7.70 47.17
CA PRO A 387 0.66 -6.45 46.98
C PRO A 387 1.19 -5.26 47.79
N VAL A 388 0.97 -4.03 47.31
CA VAL A 388 1.12 -2.81 48.13
C VAL A 388 -0.09 -1.89 47.96
N ARG A 389 -0.47 -1.31 49.10
CA ARG A 389 -1.76 -0.75 49.50
C ARG A 389 -2.17 0.56 48.82
N ASN A 390 -3.49 0.72 48.75
CA ASN A 390 -4.26 1.94 48.56
C ASN A 390 -3.72 3.15 49.32
N ASN A 391 -3.81 4.33 48.67
CA ASN A 391 -4.35 5.52 49.33
C ASN A 391 -5.19 6.31 48.33
N SER A 392 -6.47 6.40 48.65
CA SER A 392 -7.49 7.24 48.05
C SER A 392 -7.34 8.69 48.52
N PHE A 393 -7.47 9.67 47.63
CA PHE A 393 -8.02 10.97 47.99
C PHE A 393 -8.79 11.55 46.79
N THR A 394 -10.09 11.70 46.98
CA THR A 394 -11.00 12.56 46.21
C THR A 394 -11.14 13.90 46.93
N LEU A 395 -11.06 15.03 46.21
CA LEU A 395 -12.05 16.11 46.37
C LEU A 395 -12.02 17.08 45.18
N SER A 396 -13.23 17.49 44.83
CA SER A 396 -13.69 18.41 43.80
C SER A 396 -13.61 19.90 44.21
N THR A 397 -13.72 20.77 43.19
CA THR A 397 -14.41 22.10 43.19
C THR A 397 -13.53 23.38 43.23
N LEU A 398 -13.26 23.94 42.03
CA LEU A 398 -13.74 25.25 41.49
C LEU A 398 -13.36 26.59 42.20
N ILE A 399 -12.64 27.50 41.50
CA ILE A 399 -13.12 28.81 40.95
C ILE A 399 -11.98 29.80 40.56
N SER A 400 -12.14 30.36 39.35
CA SER A 400 -11.72 31.66 38.80
C SER A 400 -10.27 31.99 38.38
N GLY A 401 -10.15 32.44 37.13
CA GLY A 401 -9.02 33.20 36.61
C GLY A 401 -9.02 33.33 35.07
N ASP A 402 -10.03 33.98 34.50
CA ASP A 402 -10.07 34.40 33.10
C ASP A 402 -9.07 35.53 32.83
N MET A 403 -8.22 35.42 31.80
CA MET A 403 -7.73 36.56 31.01
C MET A 403 -7.46 36.12 29.55
N LYS A 404 -8.24 36.70 28.63
CA LYS A 404 -7.96 36.78 27.18
C LYS A 404 -7.45 38.19 26.86
N SER A 405 -6.44 38.28 25.98
CA SER A 405 -6.14 39.40 25.09
C SER A 405 -5.07 38.91 24.08
N GLU A 406 -4.94 39.34 22.83
CA GLU A 406 -5.74 40.14 21.90
C GLU A 406 -5.13 39.93 20.51
N LEU A 407 -5.97 39.92 19.48
CA LEU A 407 -5.59 40.01 18.07
C LEU A 407 -6.04 41.40 17.60
N LEU A 408 -5.14 42.24 17.08
CA LEU A 408 -5.49 43.55 16.51
C LEU A 408 -5.28 43.53 15.00
N LEU A 409 -6.40 43.48 14.28
CA LEU A 409 -6.59 43.98 12.92
C LEU A 409 -7.24 45.37 13.02
N THR A 410 -6.78 46.30 12.19
CA THR A 410 -7.21 47.70 12.13
C THR A 410 -8.56 47.86 11.43
N ASN A 411 -9.40 48.74 11.98
CA ASN A 411 -10.72 49.15 11.51
C ASN A 411 -10.69 50.61 11.01
N HIS A 412 -11.53 50.94 10.04
CA HIS A 412 -12.25 52.22 9.97
C HIS A 412 -13.64 51.95 9.37
N HIS A 413 -14.71 52.05 10.18
CA HIS A 413 -15.64 53.20 10.33
C HIS A 413 -16.47 53.45 9.05
N ASN A 414 -17.81 53.53 9.05
CA ASN A 414 -18.71 54.17 10.03
C ASN A 414 -20.18 53.68 9.90
N ASN A 415 -20.82 53.51 11.07
CA ASN A 415 -22.15 53.94 11.56
C ASN A 415 -23.46 53.88 10.75
N GLY A 416 -24.48 53.31 11.43
CA GLY A 416 -25.87 53.79 11.55
C GLY A 416 -26.79 53.49 10.37
N GLU A 417 -28.05 53.08 10.48
CA GLU A 417 -29.04 53.05 11.58
C GLU A 417 -30.14 52.03 11.24
N SER A 418 -30.96 51.77 12.25
CA SER A 418 -32.06 50.82 12.37
C SER A 418 -33.28 51.10 11.47
N SER A 419 -33.96 50.03 11.03
CA SER A 419 -35.40 49.74 11.28
C SER A 419 -36.22 49.19 10.08
N THR A 420 -36.67 47.94 10.26
CA THR A 420 -37.98 47.32 9.95
C THR A 420 -38.83 47.63 8.69
N ILE A 421 -39.09 46.55 7.94
CA ILE A 421 -40.40 46.00 7.46
C ILE A 421 -41.19 46.74 6.33
N THR A 422 -41.02 46.24 5.09
CA THR A 422 -41.97 45.87 3.97
C THR A 422 -43.16 46.77 3.55
N PRO A 423 -43.87 46.48 2.44
CA PRO A 423 -43.47 46.27 1.02
C PRO A 423 -44.40 47.03 0.02
N SER A 424 -43.96 47.34 -1.21
CA SER A 424 -44.87 47.43 -2.39
C SER A 424 -44.14 47.78 -3.69
N THR A 425 -44.45 47.01 -4.74
CA THR A 425 -44.74 47.39 -6.15
C THR A 425 -44.55 48.88 -6.53
N THR A 426 -44.03 49.27 -7.70
CA THR A 426 -44.51 48.96 -9.07
C THR A 426 -43.58 49.59 -10.12
N GLU A 427 -43.38 48.87 -11.23
CA GLU A 427 -43.36 49.32 -12.65
C GLU A 427 -42.52 50.50 -13.21
N ARG A 428 -41.87 50.15 -14.35
CA ARG A 428 -41.71 50.87 -15.65
C ARG A 428 -40.86 52.16 -15.63
N THR A 429 -39.94 52.37 -16.56
CA THR A 429 -40.16 52.46 -18.01
C THR A 429 -38.88 52.27 -18.84
N LYS A 430 -39.11 51.82 -20.07
CA LYS A 430 -38.17 51.69 -21.20
C LYS A 430 -37.77 53.06 -21.76
N THR A 431 -36.54 53.15 -22.27
CA THR A 431 -36.19 54.01 -23.42
C THR A 431 -35.34 53.22 -24.42
N VAL A 432 -35.46 53.60 -25.69
CA VAL A 432 -35.31 52.78 -26.89
C VAL A 432 -34.30 53.46 -27.84
N SER A 433 -33.31 52.67 -28.30
CA SER A 433 -32.62 52.71 -29.64
C SER A 433 -31.69 53.90 -30.02
N PRO A 434 -30.79 53.81 -31.05
CA PRO A 434 -30.85 52.90 -32.22
C PRO A 434 -29.55 52.27 -32.79
N LEU A 435 -29.84 51.42 -33.80
CA LEU A 435 -29.10 50.49 -34.68
C LEU A 435 -27.69 50.84 -35.20
N ALA A 436 -26.91 49.76 -35.43
CA ALA A 436 -26.33 49.42 -36.74
C ALA A 436 -26.16 47.88 -36.89
N ASP A 437 -26.58 47.35 -38.04
CA ASP A 437 -26.50 45.95 -38.49
C ASP A 437 -25.06 45.43 -38.67
N VAL A 438 -24.86 44.11 -38.55
CA VAL A 438 -24.13 43.24 -39.52
C VAL A 438 -24.21 41.75 -39.10
N THR A 439 -24.89 40.99 -39.96
CA THR A 439 -24.75 39.55 -40.33
C THR A 439 -24.93 38.40 -39.34
N ALA A 440 -25.78 37.46 -39.79
CA ALA A 440 -26.09 36.15 -39.25
C ALA A 440 -24.91 35.16 -39.23
N ASN A 441 -24.80 34.41 -38.13
CA ASN A 441 -24.50 32.96 -38.08
C ASN A 441 -24.43 32.52 -36.62
N ASP A 442 -25.53 31.98 -36.06
CA ASP A 442 -25.47 31.13 -34.85
C ASP A 442 -26.83 30.44 -34.60
N THR A 443 -27.02 29.26 -35.21
CA THR A 443 -28.15 28.36 -34.86
C THR A 443 -27.72 26.89 -34.74
N ASN A 444 -26.41 26.59 -34.76
CA ASN A 444 -25.89 25.22 -34.65
C ASN A 444 -25.43 24.85 -33.22
N ASP A 445 -25.05 25.81 -32.39
CA ASP A 445 -24.54 25.52 -31.03
C ASP A 445 -25.64 25.14 -30.03
N ASP A 446 -26.85 25.69 -30.17
CA ASP A 446 -27.97 25.37 -29.27
C ASP A 446 -28.58 23.98 -29.50
N LYS A 447 -28.53 23.46 -30.74
CA LYS A 447 -29.00 22.09 -31.03
C LYS A 447 -28.02 21.03 -30.53
N THR A 448 -26.73 21.34 -30.57
CA THR A 448 -25.66 20.44 -30.15
C THR A 448 -25.61 20.32 -28.62
N SER A 449 -25.80 21.45 -27.91
CA SER A 449 -25.87 21.48 -26.44
C SER A 449 -27.10 20.73 -25.90
N LEU A 450 -28.25 20.84 -26.56
CA LEU A 450 -29.47 20.12 -26.19
C LEU A 450 -29.35 18.60 -26.43
N ARG A 451 -28.69 18.20 -27.52
CA ARG A 451 -28.43 16.79 -27.84
C ARG A 451 -27.48 16.13 -26.83
N LEU A 452 -26.40 16.82 -26.46
CA LEU A 452 -25.46 16.37 -25.42
C LEU A 452 -26.12 16.24 -24.04
N ARG A 453 -27.04 17.16 -23.70
CA ARG A 453 -27.81 17.09 -22.45
C ARG A 453 -28.77 15.88 -22.44
N THR A 454 -29.38 15.60 -23.57
CA THR A 454 -30.29 14.45 -23.73
C THR A 454 -29.54 13.12 -23.66
N GLU A 455 -28.34 13.03 -24.23
CA GLU A 455 -27.49 11.83 -24.14
C GLU A 455 -26.96 11.60 -22.73
N ARG A 456 -26.60 12.67 -21.99
CA ARG A 456 -26.23 12.56 -20.57
C ARG A 456 -27.37 12.04 -19.70
N LEU A 457 -28.59 12.50 -19.93
CA LEU A 457 -29.77 12.02 -19.19
C LEU A 457 -30.04 10.54 -19.47
N LYS A 458 -29.97 10.10 -20.73
CA LYS A 458 -30.10 8.67 -21.09
C LYS A 458 -29.01 7.80 -20.47
N ARG A 459 -27.77 8.29 -20.42
CA ARG A 459 -26.64 7.57 -19.79
C ARG A 459 -26.83 7.43 -18.28
N ASN A 460 -27.36 8.47 -17.62
CA ASN A 460 -27.65 8.44 -16.19
C ASN A 460 -28.80 7.47 -15.87
N GLU A 461 -29.87 7.44 -16.67
CA GLU A 461 -30.96 6.46 -16.50
C GLU A 461 -30.49 5.01 -16.65
N ILE A 462 -29.56 4.73 -17.58
CA ILE A 462 -28.96 3.40 -17.73
C ILE A 462 -28.10 3.05 -16.52
N LEU A 463 -27.35 4.02 -15.98
CA LEU A 463 -26.51 3.82 -14.81
C LEU A 463 -27.37 3.54 -13.56
N ASP A 464 -28.46 4.27 -13.38
CA ASP A 464 -29.40 4.08 -12.27
C ASP A 464 -30.07 2.70 -12.32
N LYS A 465 -30.45 2.23 -13.52
CA LYS A 465 -30.95 0.85 -13.71
C LYS A 465 -29.91 -0.20 -13.36
N LYS A 466 -28.63 -0.01 -13.73
CA LYS A 466 -27.53 -0.92 -13.36
C LYS A 466 -27.28 -0.93 -11.85
N VAL A 467 -27.32 0.24 -11.19
CA VAL A 467 -27.17 0.34 -9.73
C VAL A 467 -28.32 -0.38 -9.02
N GLN A 468 -29.54 -0.27 -9.54
CA GLN A 468 -30.70 -0.95 -8.97
C GLN A 468 -30.61 -2.49 -9.10
N ASP A 469 -30.20 -2.99 -10.27
CA ASP A 469 -29.96 -4.44 -10.49
C ASP A 469 -28.86 -5.00 -9.56
N ILE A 470 -27.78 -4.24 -9.35
CA ILE A 470 -26.71 -4.62 -8.40
C ILE A 470 -27.25 -4.68 -6.96
N LYS A 471 -28.06 -3.70 -6.54
CA LYS A 471 -28.69 -3.70 -5.21
C LYS A 471 -29.61 -4.89 -5.01
N GLU A 472 -30.40 -5.24 -6.01
CA GLU A 472 -31.32 -6.38 -5.96
C GLU A 472 -30.56 -7.72 -5.89
N LYS A 473 -29.48 -7.88 -6.66
CA LYS A 473 -28.58 -9.05 -6.59
C LYS A 473 -27.91 -9.18 -5.21
N LEU A 474 -27.48 -8.08 -4.61
CA LEU A 474 -26.91 -8.06 -3.26
C LEU A 474 -27.93 -8.46 -2.19
N GLN A 475 -29.16 -7.95 -2.27
CA GLN A 475 -30.25 -8.32 -1.37
C GLN A 475 -30.62 -9.80 -1.50
N ASN A 476 -30.69 -10.33 -2.72
CA ASN A 476 -30.94 -11.74 -2.97
C ASN A 476 -29.82 -12.63 -2.42
N LYS A 477 -28.54 -12.23 -2.56
CA LYS A 477 -27.41 -12.95 -1.98
C LYS A 477 -27.45 -12.95 -0.45
N GLN A 478 -27.84 -11.82 0.16
CA GLN A 478 -28.02 -11.73 1.62
C GLN A 478 -29.20 -12.58 2.12
N GLN A 479 -30.32 -12.61 1.40
CA GLN A 479 -31.46 -13.48 1.73
C GLN A 479 -31.11 -14.96 1.58
N LEU A 480 -30.38 -15.34 0.52
CA LEU A 480 -29.94 -16.71 0.30
C LEU A 480 -28.98 -17.16 1.41
N SER A 481 -28.02 -16.30 1.77
CA SER A 481 -27.13 -16.52 2.92
C SER A 481 -27.94 -16.75 4.20
N LYS A 482 -28.89 -15.86 4.52
CA LYS A 482 -29.75 -15.97 5.71
C LYS A 482 -30.60 -17.25 5.71
N ARG A 483 -31.11 -17.68 4.54
CA ARG A 483 -31.84 -18.95 4.39
C ARG A 483 -30.92 -20.16 4.60
N LEU A 484 -29.69 -20.11 4.10
CA LEU A 484 -28.69 -21.15 4.32
C LEU A 484 -28.35 -21.26 5.81
N THR A 485 -28.06 -20.13 6.47
CA THR A 485 -27.74 -20.10 7.90
C THR A 485 -28.89 -20.62 8.75
N ASN A 486 -30.12 -20.23 8.43
CA ASN A 486 -31.31 -20.71 9.14
C ASN A 486 -31.58 -22.20 8.89
N SER A 487 -31.32 -22.70 7.69
CA SER A 487 -31.46 -24.13 7.37
C SER A 487 -30.41 -24.99 8.07
N ILE A 488 -29.17 -24.49 8.15
CA ILE A 488 -28.08 -25.09 8.93
C ILE A 488 -28.45 -25.09 10.41
N PHE A 489 -28.95 -23.98 10.95
CA PHE A 489 -29.37 -23.88 12.36
C PHE A 489 -30.55 -24.83 12.69
N ALA A 490 -31.49 -25.02 11.76
CA ALA A 490 -32.58 -25.98 11.88
C ALA A 490 -32.11 -27.44 11.84
N LEU A 491 -31.03 -27.75 11.10
CA LEU A 491 -30.38 -29.05 11.13
C LEU A 491 -29.68 -29.32 12.48
N PHE A 492 -29.15 -28.28 13.14
CA PHE A 492 -28.52 -28.39 14.46
C PHE A 492 -29.50 -28.46 15.64
N SER A 493 -30.74 -27.95 15.49
CA SER A 493 -31.77 -27.95 16.55
C SER A 493 -32.59 -29.25 16.65
N SER A 494 -32.51 -30.12 15.64
CA SER A 494 -33.18 -31.43 15.64
C SER A 494 -32.42 -32.46 16.50
N LYS A 495 -32.95 -32.77 17.70
CA LYS A 495 -32.38 -33.71 18.69
C LYS A 495 -32.22 -35.17 18.23
N LYS A 496 -32.53 -35.54 16.98
CA LYS A 496 -32.62 -36.96 16.55
C LYS A 496 -31.60 -37.46 15.53
N ARG A 497 -30.61 -36.67 15.09
CA ARG A 497 -29.63 -37.15 14.08
C ARG A 497 -28.18 -36.68 14.33
N ARG A 498 -27.66 -36.90 15.54
CA ARG A 498 -26.26 -36.56 15.86
C ARG A 498 -25.18 -37.57 15.40
N PRO A 499 -25.43 -38.90 15.28
CA PRO A 499 -24.34 -39.80 14.87
C PRO A 499 -24.19 -40.01 13.35
N LEU A 500 -25.20 -39.72 12.52
CA LEU A 500 -25.12 -39.91 11.05
C LEU A 500 -24.59 -38.69 10.28
N LEU A 501 -24.58 -37.49 10.88
CA LEU A 501 -24.13 -36.27 10.21
C LEU A 501 -22.60 -36.11 10.24
N ILE A 502 -21.92 -36.69 11.24
CA ILE A 502 -20.47 -36.61 11.42
C ILE A 502 -19.76 -37.36 10.27
N TYR A 503 -20.28 -38.51 9.86
CA TYR A 503 -19.73 -39.25 8.71
C TYR A 503 -19.94 -38.54 7.37
N GLY A 504 -21.09 -37.87 7.18
CA GLY A 504 -21.36 -37.11 5.96
C GLY A 504 -20.47 -35.86 5.82
N ILE A 505 -20.18 -35.18 6.93
CA ILE A 505 -19.32 -33.98 6.95
C ILE A 505 -17.84 -34.36 6.77
N VAL A 506 -17.38 -35.47 7.37
CA VAL A 506 -16.02 -35.99 7.15
C VAL A 506 -15.84 -36.45 5.69
N SER A 507 -16.87 -37.03 5.06
CA SER A 507 -16.80 -37.44 3.64
C SER A 507 -16.86 -36.27 2.66
N LEU A 508 -17.47 -35.14 3.04
CA LEU A 508 -17.50 -33.93 2.21
C LEU A 508 -16.22 -33.09 2.36
N LEU A 509 -15.67 -33.02 3.58
CA LEU A 509 -14.40 -32.32 3.86
C LEU A 509 -13.17 -33.05 3.30
N THR A 510 -13.26 -34.36 3.08
CA THR A 510 -12.23 -35.13 2.37
C THR A 510 -12.28 -34.94 0.85
N LEU A 511 -13.44 -34.57 0.28
CA LEU A 511 -13.55 -34.22 -1.14
C LEU A 511 -13.16 -32.77 -1.46
N THR A 512 -13.18 -31.86 -0.47
CA THR A 512 -12.83 -30.44 -0.66
C THR A 512 -11.49 -30.03 -0.01
N GLY A 513 -10.58 -30.99 0.21
CA GLY A 513 -9.16 -30.72 0.45
C GLY A 513 -8.88 -29.65 1.52
N THR A 514 -9.39 -29.83 2.74
CA THR A 514 -9.02 -28.97 3.88
C THR A 514 -8.77 -29.83 5.12
N ILE A 515 -7.52 -30.26 5.29
CA ILE A 515 -7.04 -30.84 6.54
C ILE A 515 -6.67 -29.67 7.46
N PHE A 516 -7.49 -29.42 8.48
CA PHE A 516 -7.07 -28.67 9.67
C PHE A 516 -7.12 -29.61 10.87
N PHE A 517 -5.93 -29.87 11.43
CA PHE A 517 -5.71 -30.61 12.67
C PHE A 517 -6.49 -29.97 13.83
N TYR A 518 -7.44 -30.70 14.42
CA TYR A 518 -7.94 -30.42 15.76
C TYR A 518 -7.12 -31.23 16.77
N LYS A 519 -6.01 -30.65 17.24
CA LYS A 519 -5.28 -31.12 18.42
C LYS A 519 -5.87 -30.45 19.66
N PHE A 520 -7.04 -30.94 20.10
CA PHE A 520 -7.54 -30.75 21.46
C PHE A 520 -7.79 -32.14 22.07
N TYR A 521 -6.70 -32.82 22.43
CA TYR A 521 -6.75 -33.85 23.47
C TYR A 521 -6.79 -33.09 24.80
N TYR A 522 -7.91 -33.10 25.52
CA TYR A 522 -8.13 -34.04 26.62
C TYR A 522 -6.94 -34.09 27.59
N ASN A 523 -6.86 -33.10 28.48
CA ASN A 523 -6.28 -33.25 29.81
C ASN A 523 -7.34 -32.87 30.85
N GLY A 524 -8.43 -33.64 30.86
CA GLY A 524 -9.34 -33.75 31.99
C GLY A 524 -8.85 -34.89 32.87
N GLY A 525 -8.12 -34.55 33.93
CA GLY A 525 -7.71 -35.48 34.96
C GLY A 525 -8.92 -36.19 35.57
N ILE A 526 -8.89 -37.51 35.47
CA ILE A 526 -9.70 -38.42 36.28
C ILE A 526 -9.27 -38.24 37.74
N ILE A 527 -10.11 -37.64 38.57
CA ILE A 527 -10.07 -37.88 40.02
C ILE A 527 -11.48 -38.23 40.49
N MET A 528 -11.61 -39.52 40.81
CA MET A 528 -12.72 -40.13 41.52
C MET A 528 -12.96 -39.46 42.87
N ARG A 529 -14.20 -39.01 43.14
CA ARG A 529 -14.71 -38.87 44.51
C ARG A 529 -15.16 -40.24 45.00
N LYS A 530 -14.43 -40.81 45.97
CA LYS A 530 -14.94 -41.82 46.89
C LYS A 530 -15.47 -41.10 48.14
N LYS A 531 -16.72 -41.44 48.47
CA LYS A 531 -17.51 -41.13 49.67
C LYS A 531 -17.99 -39.69 49.83
#